data_AF-A0AA51PD40-F1
#
_entry.id   AF-A0AA51PD40-F1
#
_cell.length_a   1.000
_cell.length_b   1.000
_cell.length_c   1.000
_cell.angle_alpha   90.00
_cell.angle_beta   90.00
_cell.angle_gamma   90.00
#
_symmetry.space_group_name_H-M   'P 1'
#
loop_
_entity.id
_entity.type
_entity.pdbx_description
1 polymer ?
#
loop_
_entity_poly.entity_id
_entity_poly.type
_entity_poly.pdbx_seq_one_letter_code
_entity_poly.pdbx_strand_id
1 'polypeptide(L)' 'QCALLNQHLRQLAVKYPYTKFLKAIAQTCIPNFPERNLPSLFVYFEGDMKKQLVGPHELRGTALTCDG' A
#
# COMPACT_ATOMS: atom_id res chain seq x y z
N GLN A 1 -4.96 2.93 10.16
CA GLN A 1 -5.18 3.00 8.70
C GLN A 1 -4.42 1.91 7.94
N CYS A 2 -3.18 1.54 8.30
CA CYS A 2 -2.47 0.42 7.66
C CYS A 2 -3.27 -0.91 7.68
N ALA A 3 -4.00 -1.20 8.76
CA ALA A 3 -4.84 -2.39 8.85
C ALA A 3 -5.96 -2.42 7.79
N LEU A 4 -6.63 -1.29 7.55
CA LEU A 4 -7.69 -1.15 6.54
C LEU A 4 -7.13 -1.37 5.12
N LEU A 5 -6.02 -0.69 4.78
CA LEU A 5 -5.36 -0.90 3.49
C LEU A 5 -4.95 -2.37 3.31
N ASN A 6 -4.36 -2.99 4.33
CA ASN A 6 -3.98 -4.41 4.29
C ASN A 6 -5.17 -5.35 4.07
N GLN A 7 -6.34 -5.05 4.64
CA GLN A 7 -7.55 -5.84 4.41
C GLN A 7 -7.97 -5.79 2.94
N HIS A 8 -8.00 -4.59 2.35
CA HIS A 8 -8.34 -4.42 0.94
C HIS A 8 -7.31 -5.06 -0.01
N LEU A 9 -6.01 -4.90 0.26
CA LEU A 9 -4.97 -5.54 -0.55
C LEU A 9 -5.05 -7.07 -0.51
N ARG A 10 -5.51 -7.68 0.59
CA ARG A 10 -5.78 -9.13 0.63
C ARG A 10 -6.93 -9.53 -0.29
N GLN A 11 -8.00 -8.75 -0.34
CA GLN A 11 -9.14 -9.01 -1.24
C GLN A 11 -8.70 -8.87 -2.70
N LEU A 12 -7.96 -7.80 -3.03
CA LEU A 12 -7.43 -7.57 -4.37
C LEU A 12 -6.42 -8.64 -4.79
N ALA A 13 -5.59 -9.15 -3.87
CA ALA A 13 -4.64 -10.22 -4.18
C ALA A 13 -5.32 -11.53 -4.61
N VAL A 14 -6.49 -11.85 -4.05
CA VAL A 14 -7.30 -13.01 -4.50
C VAL A 14 -7.90 -12.74 -5.87
N LYS A 15 -8.40 -11.52 -6.12
CA LYS A 15 -9.04 -11.16 -7.39
C LYS A 15 -8.04 -11.05 -8.55
N TYR A 16 -6.82 -10.58 -8.29
CA TYR A 16 -5.79 -10.32 -9.30
C TYR A 16 -4.55 -11.21 -9.07
N PRO A 17 -4.64 -12.53 -9.36
CA PRO A 17 -3.58 -13.49 -9.01
C PRO A 17 -2.27 -13.27 -9.78
N TYR A 18 -2.30 -12.59 -10.91
CA TYR A 18 -1.11 -12.23 -11.69
C TYR A 18 -0.38 -10.99 -11.15
N THR A 19 -0.97 -10.27 -10.20
CA THR A 19 -0.34 -9.12 -9.54
C THR A 19 0.26 -9.57 -8.21
N LYS A 20 1.53 -9.26 -8.00
CA LYS A 20 2.23 -9.58 -6.76
C LYS A 20 1.92 -8.52 -5.69
N PHE A 21 1.26 -8.92 -4.61
CA PHE A 21 1.01 -8.06 -3.44
C PHE A 21 1.97 -8.41 -2.30
N LEU A 22 2.73 -7.43 -1.82
CA LEU A 22 3.66 -7.55 -0.70
C LEU A 22 3.32 -6.53 0.39
N LYS A 23 3.62 -6.89 1.64
CA LYS A 23 3.58 -5.97 2.78
C LYS A 23 4.89 -6.04 3.54
N ALA A 24 5.31 -4.92 4.12
CA ALA A 24 6.48 -4.85 4.99
C ALA A 24 6.26 -3.82 6.10
N ILE A 25 7.06 -3.92 7.17
CA ILE A 25 7.07 -2.94 8.25
C ILE A 25 8.07 -1.85 7.85
N ALA A 26 7.62 -0.59 7.78
CA ALA A 26 8.42 0.49 7.20
C ALA A 26 9.77 0.66 7.92
N GLN A 27 9.78 0.59 9.25
CA GLN A 27 10.98 0.73 10.08
C GLN A 27 12.00 -0.40 9.85
N THR A 28 11.57 -1.58 9.39
CA THR A 28 12.50 -2.70 9.08
C THR A 28 13.11 -2.57 7.68
N CYS A 29 12.53 -1.75 6.81
CA CYS A 29 12.98 -1.58 5.42
C CYS A 29 13.76 -0.29 5.22
N ILE A 30 13.35 0.79 5.88
CA ILE A 30 13.94 2.12 5.75
C ILE A 30 14.13 2.70 7.16
N PRO A 31 15.38 2.89 7.63
CA PRO A 31 15.65 3.53 8.90
C PRO A 31 14.99 4.91 8.96
N ASN A 32 14.31 5.20 10.07
CA ASN A 32 13.64 6.49 10.33
C ASN A 32 12.57 6.89 9.28
N PHE A 33 11.90 5.93 8.64
CA PHE A 33 10.79 6.25 7.74
C PHE A 33 9.70 7.04 8.48
N PRO A 34 9.32 8.25 8.02
CA PRO A 34 8.39 9.11 8.75
C PRO A 34 7.01 8.49 8.93
N GLU A 35 6.47 8.47 10.16
CA GLU A 35 5.15 7.89 10.42
C GLU A 35 4.02 8.59 9.66
N ARG A 36 4.14 9.90 9.42
CA ARG A 36 3.18 10.67 8.61
C ARG A 36 3.03 10.16 7.17
N ASN A 37 4.03 9.43 6.67
CA ASN A 37 4.02 8.82 5.35
C ASN A 37 3.29 7.48 5.35
N LEU A 38 2.84 6.97 6.51
CA LEU A 38 2.09 5.73 6.60
C LEU A 38 0.57 5.98 6.55
N PRO A 39 -0.20 5.08 5.91
CA PRO A 39 0.27 3.99 5.05
C PRO A 39 0.88 4.50 3.74
N SER A 40 1.79 3.70 3.14
CA SER A 40 2.34 3.95 1.80
C SER A 40 2.10 2.75 0.90
N LEU A 41 1.81 2.99 -0.38
CA LEU A 41 1.74 1.98 -1.42
C LEU A 41 2.69 2.35 -2.58
N PHE A 42 3.51 1.39 -2.99
CA PHE A 42 4.43 1.53 -4.12
C PHE A 42 4.09 0.48 -5.18
N VAL A 43 3.84 0.93 -6.41
CA VAL A 43 3.51 0.07 -7.55
C VAL A 43 4.70 0.02 -8.49
N TYR A 44 5.15 -1.19 -8.81
CA TYR A 44 6.26 -1.44 -9.72
C TYR A 44 5.81 -2.31 -10.90
N PHE A 45 6.40 -2.07 -12.07
CA PHE A 45 6.24 -2.92 -13.25
C PHE A 45 7.54 -2.89 -14.07
N GLU A 46 8.06 -4.07 -14.40
CA GLU A 46 9.33 -4.23 -15.14
C GLU A 46 10.54 -3.52 -14.50
N GLY A 47 10.63 -3.55 -13.16
CA GLY A 47 11.71 -2.91 -12.40
C GLY A 47 11.52 -1.41 -12.16
N ASP A 48 10.63 -0.76 -12.91
CA ASP A 48 10.32 0.66 -12.74
C ASP A 48 9.23 0.90 -11.71
N MET A 49 9.37 2.00 -10.97
CA MET A 49 8.32 2.53 -10.13
C MET A 49 7.29 3.27 -10.98
N LYS A 50 6.05 2.76 -11.00
CA LYS A 50 4.95 3.34 -11.79
C LYS A 50 4.05 4.28 -10.98
N LYS A 51 3.88 4.02 -9.67
CA LYS A 51 3.07 4.87 -8.79
C LYS A 51 3.55 4.80 -7.35
N GLN A 52 3.43 5.93 -6.65
CA GLN A 52 3.56 6.02 -5.20
C GLN A 52 2.32 6.71 -4.65
N LEU A 53 1.76 6.16 -3.60
CA LEU A 53 0.70 6.77 -2.79
C LEU A 53 1.21 6.81 -1.36
N VAL A 54 1.52 8.01 -0.87
CA VAL A 54 2.24 8.19 0.39
C VAL A 54 1.38 8.94 1.38
N GLY A 55 1.18 8.34 2.55
CA GLY A 55 0.43 8.92 3.63
C GLY A 55 -1.09 8.80 3.47
N PRO A 56 -1.82 9.22 4.51
CA PRO A 56 -3.27 9.02 4.58
C PRO A 56 -4.04 9.86 3.57
N HIS A 57 -3.53 11.03 3.17
CA HIS A 57 -4.25 11.93 2.26
C HIS A 57 -4.41 11.32 0.86
N GLU A 58 -3.31 10.85 0.26
CA GLU A 58 -3.31 10.15 -1.03
C GLU A 58 -4.18 8.89 -1.02
N LEU A 59 -4.33 8.28 0.16
CA LEU A 59 -5.11 7.05 0.37
C LEU A 59 -6.49 7.31 0.97
N ARG A 60 -7.03 8.54 0.88
CA ARG A 60 -8.39 8.91 1.34
C ARG A 60 -8.66 8.61 2.82
N GLY A 61 -7.63 8.43 3.63
CA GLY A 61 -7.72 8.20 5.08
C GLY A 61 -8.61 7.02 5.44
N THR A 62 -9.62 7.28 6.28
CA THR A 62 -10.63 6.28 6.70
C THR A 62 -11.75 6.07 5.66
N ALA A 63 -11.84 6.94 4.66
CA ALA A 63 -12.79 6.83 3.56
C ALA A 63 -12.26 6.01 2.38
N LEU A 64 -11.12 5.32 2.57
CA LEU A 64 -10.61 4.35 1.60
C LEU A 64 -11.63 3.23 1.42
N THR A 65 -12.09 3.03 0.18
CA THR A 65 -12.99 1.95 -0.22
C THR A 65 -12.24 0.94 -1.08
N CYS A 66 -12.75 -0.28 -1.16
CA CYS A 66 -12.31 -1.30 -2.10
C CYS A 66 -13.53 -1.75 -2.89
N ASP A 67 -13.70 -1.16 -4.06
CA ASP A 67 -14.74 -1.58 -4.99
C ASP A 67 -14.20 -2.79 -5.75
N GLY A 68 -14.95 -3.89 -5.61
CA GLY A 68 -14.57 -5.24 -6.03
C GLY A 68 -14.30 -5.33 -7.51
#